data_AF-A0A2A3XCA4-F1
#
_entry.id   AF-A0A2A3XCA4-F1
#
_cell.length_a   1.000
_cell.length_b   1.000
_cell.length_c   1.000
_cell.angle_alpha   90.00
_cell.angle_beta   90.00
_cell.angle_gamma   90.00
#
_symmetry.space_group_name_H-M   'P 1'
#
loop_
_entity.id
_entity.type
_entity.pdbx_description
1 polymer ?
#
loop_
_entity_poly.entity_id
_entity_poly.type
_entity_poly.pdbx_seq_one_letter_code
_entity_poly.pdbx_strand_id
1 'polypeptide(L)'
;MGPMSWDTGYHATGVDDTTEQRLLLAPHLCHLPASKTGIVALPPGCANDLNLQFMVERPRDLLQGRDMGPSSAEPLARAARERLSNREHSQRRRQRLEEEARGVGRYATTSDM
;
A
#
# COMPACT_ATOMS: atom_id res chain seq x y z
N MET A 1 2.12 -11.49 17.81
CA MET A 1 2.85 -10.79 16.75
C MET A 1 4.26 -10.57 17.27
N GLY A 2 5.28 -11.18 16.66
CA GLY A 2 6.68 -10.98 17.07
C GLY A 2 7.15 -9.56 16.71
N PRO A 3 8.30 -9.11 17.25
CA PRO A 3 8.86 -7.81 16.91
C PRO A 3 9.15 -7.77 15.41
N MET A 4 8.53 -6.84 14.67
CA MET A 4 8.95 -6.54 13.31
C MET A 4 10.33 -5.88 13.40
N SER A 5 11.37 -6.54 12.91
CA SER A 5 12.69 -5.92 12.78
C SER A 5 12.61 -4.89 11.67
N TRP A 6 12.66 -3.61 12.05
CA TRP A 6 12.77 -2.48 11.14
C TRP A 6 14.22 -2.36 10.65
N ASP A 7 14.76 -3.42 10.05
CA ASP A 7 15.93 -3.25 9.19
C ASP A 7 15.38 -2.53 7.94
N THR A 8 15.19 -1.21 8.09
CA THR A 8 14.44 -0.39 7.16
C THR A 8 15.24 -0.22 5.88
N GLY A 9 14.59 0.19 4.79
CA GLY A 9 15.25 0.43 3.51
C GLY A 9 16.30 1.55 3.54
N TYR A 10 16.44 2.33 4.61
CA TYR A 10 17.34 3.49 4.71
C TYR A 10 18.18 3.49 5.99
N HIS A 11 19.43 3.94 5.90
CA HIS A 11 20.30 4.22 7.04
C HIS A 11 20.85 5.63 6.97
N ALA A 12 21.16 6.20 8.13
CA ALA A 12 21.90 7.46 8.21
C ALA A 12 23.40 7.17 8.16
N THR A 13 24.10 7.72 7.17
CA THR A 13 25.56 7.70 7.10
C THR A 13 26.09 9.08 7.50
N GLY A 14 27.16 9.09 8.31
CA GLY A 14 27.94 10.31 8.50
C GLY A 14 28.81 10.53 7.26
N VAL A 15 28.67 11.69 6.63
CA VAL A 15 29.66 12.16 5.66
C VAL A 15 30.59 13.11 6.40
N ASP A 16 31.85 12.72 6.50
CA ASP A 16 32.92 13.60 6.96
C ASP A 16 33.19 14.62 5.85
N ASP A 17 32.48 15.75 5.92
CA ASP A 17 32.95 16.98 5.30
C ASP A 17 33.79 17.71 6.35
N THR A 18 34.93 18.25 5.94
CA THR A 18 36.06 18.67 6.81
C THR A 18 35.74 19.73 7.88
N THR A 19 34.50 20.19 7.95
CA THR A 19 34.02 21.20 8.91
C THR A 19 32.61 20.94 9.47
N GLU A 20 31.81 20.01 8.93
CA GLU A 20 30.47 19.68 9.44
C GLU A 20 30.12 18.21 9.20
N GLN A 21 29.79 17.47 10.26
CA GLN A 21 29.23 16.13 10.14
C GLN A 21 27.79 16.23 9.64
N ARG A 22 27.60 16.04 8.33
CA ARG A 22 26.26 15.94 7.73
C ARG A 22 25.83 14.48 7.71
N LEU A 23 24.69 14.22 8.34
CA LEU A 23 23.99 12.94 8.24
C LEU A 23 23.26 12.90 6.89
N LEU A 24 23.68 12.00 6.00
CA LEU A 24 22.96 11.70 4.76
C LEU A 24 22.14 10.43 4.94
N LEU A 25 20.93 10.44 4.41
CA LEU A 25 20.07 9.26 4.35
C LEU A 25 20.41 8.49 3.08
N ALA A 26 20.89 7.25 3.22
CA ALA A 26 21.22 6.39 2.11
C ALA A 26 20.32 5.14 2.11
N PRO A 27 19.78 4.71 0.96
CA PRO A 27 19.07 3.44 0.90
C PRO A 27 20.05 2.27 1.10
N HIS A 28 19.66 1.23 1.85
CA HIS A 28 20.50 0.06 2.09
C HIS A 28 20.89 -0.66 0.80
N LEU A 29 19.98 -0.71 -0.18
CA LEU A 29 20.23 -1.31 -1.49
C LEU A 29 21.31 -0.55 -2.28
N CYS A 30 21.56 0.72 -1.97
CA CYS A 30 22.60 1.51 -2.62
C CYS A 30 24.00 1.26 -2.06
N HIS A 31 24.15 0.43 -1.03
CA HIS A 31 25.45 0.04 -0.49
C HIS A 31 26.11 -1.12 -1.27
N LEU A 32 25.40 -1.72 -2.23
CA LEU A 32 25.96 -2.80 -3.03
C LEU A 32 27.13 -2.29 -3.89
N PRO A 33 28.26 -3.03 -3.97
CA PRO A 33 29.44 -2.59 -4.69
C PRO A 33 29.13 -2.38 -6.17
N ALA A 34 29.50 -1.20 -6.70
CA ALA A 34 29.29 -0.86 -8.10
C ALA A 34 29.98 -1.88 -9.02
N SER A 35 29.26 -2.33 -10.05
CA SER A 35 29.81 -3.15 -11.12
C SER A 35 30.92 -2.39 -11.87
N LYS A 36 32.06 -3.04 -12.13
CA LYS A 36 33.29 -2.45 -12.71
C LYS A 36 33.18 -2.02 -14.20
N THR A 37 31.99 -1.89 -14.75
CA THR A 37 31.77 -1.69 -16.20
C THR A 37 31.61 -0.23 -16.61
N GLY A 38 31.97 0.74 -15.76
CA GLY A 38 31.91 2.18 -16.09
C GLY A 38 30.49 2.76 -16.12
N ILE A 39 29.46 1.91 -16.06
CA ILE A 39 28.07 2.29 -15.83
C ILE A 39 27.71 1.83 -14.42
N VAL A 40 27.59 2.78 -13.50
CA VAL A 40 27.08 2.51 -12.14
C VAL A 40 25.57 2.34 -12.24
N ALA A 41 25.12 1.14 -12.62
CA ALA A 41 23.72 0.78 -12.52
C ALA A 41 23.37 0.64 -11.03
N LEU A 42 22.56 1.57 -10.52
CA LEU A 42 22.00 1.41 -9.18
C LEU A 42 21.21 0.08 -9.15
N PRO A 43 21.35 -0.75 -8.10
CA PRO A 43 20.58 -1.98 -7.98
C PRO A 43 19.07 -1.71 -8.09
N PRO A 44 18.27 -2.65 -8.61
CA PRO A 44 16.82 -2.53 -8.61
C PRO A 44 16.31 -2.17 -7.20
N GLY A 45 15.49 -1.14 -7.09
CA GLY A 45 15.06 -0.57 -5.81
C GLY A 45 15.84 0.68 -5.39
N CYS A 46 17.17 0.73 -5.57
CA CYS A 46 17.99 1.88 -5.15
C CYS A 46 17.65 3.18 -5.90
N ALA A 47 17.41 3.14 -7.21
CA ALA A 47 16.98 4.33 -7.97
C ALA A 47 15.58 4.81 -7.55
N ASN A 48 14.67 3.88 -7.25
CA ASN A 48 13.33 4.20 -6.78
C ASN A 48 13.37 4.82 -5.38
N ASP A 49 14.19 4.24 -4.49
CA ASP A 49 14.39 4.71 -3.13
C ASP A 49 15.07 6.09 -3.10
N LEU A 50 16.04 6.32 -3.99
CA LEU A 50 16.64 7.63 -4.17
C LEU A 50 15.61 8.67 -4.65
N ASN A 51 14.74 8.32 -5.59
CA ASN A 51 13.65 9.19 -6.01
C ASN A 51 12.68 9.48 -4.87
N LEU A 52 12.36 8.49 -4.02
CA LEU A 52 11.51 8.69 -2.84
C LEU A 52 12.13 9.68 -1.85
N GLN A 53 13.45 9.67 -1.66
CA GLN A 53 14.12 10.68 -0.82
C GLN A 53 13.94 12.11 -1.33
N PHE A 54 13.88 12.30 -2.64
CA PHE A 54 13.65 13.63 -3.22
C PHE A 54 12.18 14.06 -3.19
N MET A 55 11.25 13.12 -3.02
CA MET A 55 9.81 13.40 -3.01
C MET A 55 9.21 13.49 -1.60
N VAL A 56 9.87 12.93 -0.57
CA VAL A 56 9.33 12.88 0.79
C VAL A 56 9.31 14.28 1.43
N GLU A 57 8.19 14.63 2.09
CA GLU A 57 8.05 15.91 2.79
C GLU A 57 9.08 16.06 3.92
N ARG A 58 9.37 14.97 4.64
CA ARG A 58 10.25 14.93 5.82
C ARG A 58 11.18 13.73 5.75
N PRO A 59 12.47 13.91 5.42
CA PRO A 59 13.40 12.81 5.23
C PRO A 59 13.53 11.87 6.44
N ARG A 60 13.41 12.39 7.67
CA ARG A 60 13.45 11.58 8.91
C ARG A 60 12.35 10.52 8.99
N ASP A 61 11.22 10.75 8.33
CA ASP A 61 10.08 9.82 8.34
C ASP A 61 10.41 8.53 7.55
N LEU A 62 11.44 8.54 6.70
CA LEU A 62 11.95 7.32 6.04
C LEU A 62 12.65 6.35 7.00
N LEU A 63 13.17 6.86 8.14
CA LEU A 63 13.81 6.03 9.16
C LEU A 63 12.82 5.56 10.23
N GLN A 64 12.01 6.49 10.73
CA GLN A 64 11.22 6.28 11.95
C GLN A 64 9.71 6.20 11.69
N GLY A 65 9.27 6.49 10.46
CA GLY A 65 7.85 6.70 10.18
C GLY A 65 7.30 7.93 10.91
N ARG A 66 5.98 8.03 10.94
CA ARG A 66 5.26 9.02 11.75
C ARG A 66 4.38 8.29 12.75
N ASP A 67 4.20 8.92 13.91
CA ASP A 67 3.11 8.51 14.79
C ASP A 67 1.78 8.76 14.06
N MET A 68 1.06 7.68 13.81
CA MET A 68 -0.23 7.69 13.12
C MET A 68 -1.39 8.02 14.08
N GLY A 69 -1.09 8.20 15.37
CA GLY A 69 -2.08 8.42 16.42
C GLY A 69 -2.82 7.13 16.80
N PRO A 70 -3.84 7.24 17.69
CA PRO A 70 -4.61 6.09 18.12
C PRO A 70 -5.26 5.40 16.91
N SER A 71 -5.11 4.07 16.83
CA SER A 71 -5.72 3.30 15.76
C SER A 71 -7.23 3.53 15.75
N SER A 72 -7.76 4.06 14.65
CA SER A 72 -9.20 4.31 14.48
C SER A 72 -9.94 3.02 14.12
N ALA A 73 -9.92 2.04 15.04
CA ALA A 73 -10.54 0.73 14.84
C ALA A 73 -12.06 0.84 14.66
N GLU A 74 -12.72 1.70 15.43
CA GLU A 74 -14.18 1.85 15.36
C GLU A 74 -14.65 2.50 14.04
N PRO A 75 -14.11 3.65 13.59
CA PRO A 75 -14.44 4.21 12.27
C PRO A 75 -14.19 3.22 11.13
N LEU A 76 -13.08 2.47 11.19
CA LEU A 76 -12.75 1.45 10.20
C LEU A 76 -13.79 0.32 10.19
N ALA A 77 -14.14 -0.21 11.36
CA ALA A 77 -15.14 -1.26 11.51
C ALA A 77 -16.53 -0.81 11.05
N ARG A 78 -16.89 0.47 11.26
CA ARG A 78 -18.14 1.05 10.75
C ARG A 78 -18.15 1.12 9.22
N ALA A 79 -17.10 1.64 8.61
CA ALA A 79 -16.98 1.71 7.15
C ALA A 79 -16.99 0.32 6.50
N ALA A 80 -16.31 -0.66 7.11
CA ALA A 80 -16.33 -2.05 6.65
C ALA A 80 -17.74 -2.65 6.69
N ARG A 81 -18.47 -2.45 7.80
CA ARG A 81 -19.87 -2.92 7.93
C ARG A 81 -20.79 -2.31 6.87
N GLU A 82 -20.70 -1.01 6.65
CA GLU A 82 -21.49 -0.32 5.62
C GLU A 82 -21.19 -0.86 4.21
N ARG A 83 -19.92 -1.12 3.91
CA ARG A 83 -19.54 -1.67 2.60
C ARG A 83 -20.06 -3.08 2.38
N LEU A 84 -20.09 -3.89 3.44
CA LEU A 84 -20.61 -5.25 3.43
C LEU A 84 -22.14 -5.27 3.34
N SER A 85 -22.84 -4.45 4.14
CA SER A 85 -24.30 -4.37 4.09
C SER A 85 -24.79 -3.90 2.73
N ASN A 86 -24.15 -2.88 2.13
CA ASN A 86 -24.49 -2.43 0.77
C ASN A 86 -24.30 -3.54 -0.27
N ARG A 87 -23.25 -4.36 -0.11
CA ARG A 87 -23.03 -5.54 -0.96
C ARG A 87 -24.16 -6.56 -0.77
N GLU A 88 -24.57 -6.87 0.46
CA GLU A 88 -25.68 -7.78 0.73
C GLU A 88 -27.00 -7.29 0.15
N HIS A 89 -27.33 -6.01 0.33
CA HIS A 89 -28.53 -5.41 -0.26
C HIS A 89 -28.53 -5.50 -1.78
N SER A 90 -27.38 -5.22 -2.42
CA SER A 90 -27.24 -5.35 -3.88
C SER A 90 -27.44 -6.80 -4.35
N GLN A 91 -26.96 -7.79 -3.60
CA GLN A 91 -27.12 -9.21 -3.92
C GLN A 91 -28.58 -9.65 -3.75
N ARG A 92 -29.23 -9.26 -2.65
CA ARG A 92 -30.66 -9.56 -2.43
C ARG A 92 -31.53 -8.95 -3.52
N ARG A 93 -31.25 -7.72 -3.94
CA ARG A 93 -31.96 -7.08 -5.06
C ARG A 93 -31.77 -7.86 -6.36
N ARG A 94 -30.55 -8.31 -6.66
CA ARG A 94 -30.28 -9.14 -7.84
C ARG A 94 -31.03 -10.47 -7.79
N GLN A 95 -31.00 -11.17 -6.66
CA GLN A 95 -31.72 -12.44 -6.48
C GLN A 95 -33.22 -12.27 -6.72
N ARG A 96 -33.84 -11.21 -6.14
CA ARG A 96 -35.25 -10.92 -6.38
C ARG A 96 -35.56 -10.70 -7.87
N LEU A 97 -34.73 -9.92 -8.57
CA LEU A 97 -34.90 -9.68 -10.00
C LEU A 97 -34.73 -10.96 -10.84
N GLU A 98 -33.80 -11.85 -10.45
CA GLU A 98 -33.62 -13.15 -11.10
C GLU A 98 -34.81 -14.11 -10.86
N GLU A 99 -35.37 -14.10 -9.65
CA GLU A 99 -36.58 -14.86 -9.31
C GLU A 99 -37.79 -14.35 -10.09
N GLU A 100 -37.99 -13.03 -10.17
CA GLU A 100 -39.03 -12.39 -10.96
C GLU A 100 -38.88 -12.76 -12.45
N ALA A 101 -37.68 -12.67 -13.01
CA ALA A 101 -37.41 -13.05 -14.41
C ALA A 101 -37.70 -14.54 -14.68
N ARG A 102 -37.34 -15.43 -13.76
CA ARG A 102 -37.66 -16.88 -13.86
C ARG A 102 -39.15 -17.15 -13.73
N GLY A 103 -39.84 -16.41 -12.87
CA GLY A 103 -41.29 -16.49 -12.70
C GLY A 103 -42.02 -16.07 -13.98
N VAL A 104 -41.66 -14.92 -14.56
CA VAL A 104 -42.22 -14.42 -15.82
C VAL A 104 -41.97 -15.40 -16.98
N GLY A 105 -40.79 -16.03 -17.05
CA GLY A 105 -40.50 -17.05 -18.05
C GLY A 105 -41.35 -18.34 -17.93
N ARG A 106 -41.78 -18.70 -16.71
CA ARG A 106 -42.70 -19.82 -16.50
C ARG A 106 -44.11 -19.49 -16.99
N TYR A 107 -44.66 -18.32 -16.67
CA TYR A 107 -46.01 -17.94 -17.13
C TYR A 107 -46.08 -17.70 -18.65
N ALA A 108 -45.01 -17.24 -19.29
CA ALA A 108 -44.98 -17.01 -20.74
C ALA A 108 -44.94 -18.30 -21.60
N THR A 109 -44.59 -19.46 -21.03
CA THR A 109 -44.44 -20.72 -21.78
C THR A 109 -45.60 -21.70 -21.61
N THR A 110 -46.51 -21.48 -20.65
CA THR A 110 -47.67 -22.37 -20.42
C THR A 110 -48.99 -21.84 -20.97
N SER A 111 -49.02 -20.62 -21.51
CA SER A 111 -50.24 -19.98 -22.03
C SER A 111 -50.59 -20.38 -23.48
N ASP A 112 -49.89 -21.36 -24.04
CA ASP A 112 -50.09 -21.84 -25.41
C ASP A 112 -50.37 -23.36 -25.40
N MET A 113 -51.56 -23.72 -24.91
CA MET A 113 -52.31 -24.97 -25.15
C MET A 113 -53.79 -24.70 -24.90
#